data_AF-A0A183FQM9-F1
#
_entry.id   AF-A0A183FQM9-F1
#
_cell.length_a   1.000
_cell.length_b   1.000
_cell.length_c   1.000
_cell.angle_alpha   90.00
_cell.angle_beta   90.00
_cell.angle_gamma   90.00
#
_symmetry.space_group_name_H-M   'P 1'
#
loop_
_entity.id
_entity.type
_entity.pdbx_description
1 polymer ?
#
loop_
_entity_poly.entity_id
_entity_poly.type
_entity_poly.pdbx_seq_one_letter_code
_entity_poly.pdbx_strand_id
1 'polypeptide(L)'
;LFCASQSSLLFQTSKGKCQPIEIPLCKEVPYNFTYFPNPYLQQDQQSPLIKTKCNRNIQFFVCSVFAPMCPEGMPQAVTSCRSVCEQVR
;
A
#
# COMPACT_ATOMS: atom_id res chain seq x y z
N LEU A 1 -13.90 3.48 -4.40
CA LEU A 1 -12.93 4.34 -5.10
C LEU A 1 -11.56 3.69 -5.28
N PHE A 2 -11.08 2.84 -4.37
CA PHE A 2 -9.74 2.22 -4.50
C PHE A 2 -9.62 1.10 -5.55
N CYS A 3 -10.70 0.41 -5.94
CA CYS A 3 -10.64 -0.65 -6.97
C CYS A 3 -10.64 -0.15 -8.42
N ALA A 4 -10.81 1.16 -8.65
CA ALA A 4 -11.10 1.73 -9.97
C ALA A 4 -9.94 2.53 -10.60
N SER A 5 -8.85 2.83 -9.89
CA SER A 5 -7.63 3.37 -10.53
C SER A 5 -6.69 2.20 -10.81
N GLN A 6 -6.94 1.47 -11.90
CA GLN A 6 -6.17 1.59 -13.14
C GLN A 6 -4.67 1.55 -12.89
N SER A 7 -4.05 0.51 -13.44
CA SER A 7 -2.75 0.35 -14.14
C SER A 7 -1.75 1.51 -14.30
N SER A 8 -1.92 2.62 -13.58
CA SER A 8 -1.40 3.95 -13.88
C SER A 8 -1.13 4.78 -12.63
N LEU A 9 -0.93 4.16 -11.46
CA LEU A 9 0.06 4.73 -10.54
C LEU A 9 1.45 4.51 -11.17
N LEU A 10 1.67 5.14 -12.33
CA LEU A 10 2.93 5.76 -12.64
C LEU A 10 3.18 6.72 -11.48
N PHE A 11 3.67 6.20 -10.36
CA PHE A 11 4.53 6.98 -9.49
C PHE A 11 5.82 7.24 -10.28
N GLN A 12 5.72 8.04 -11.34
CA GLN A 12 6.81 8.93 -11.71
C GLN A 12 6.83 10.03 -10.65
N THR A 13 7.23 9.68 -9.44
CA THR A 13 7.60 10.66 -8.43
C THR A 13 9.00 10.29 -7.97
N SER A 14 9.97 10.83 -8.71
CA SER A 14 11.24 11.32 -8.18
C SER A 14 11.92 10.45 -7.12
N LYS A 15 12.90 9.62 -7.53
CA LYS A 15 13.96 9.12 -6.64
C LYS A 15 13.48 8.53 -5.30
N GLY A 16 12.30 7.90 -5.25
CA GLY A 16 11.86 7.18 -4.06
C GLY A 16 12.83 6.02 -3.77
N LYS A 17 13.30 5.89 -2.53
CA LYS A 17 14.15 4.76 -2.12
C LYS A 17 13.28 3.68 -1.48
N CYS A 18 13.62 2.41 -1.70
CA CYS A 18 13.07 1.33 -0.88
C CYS A 18 13.54 1.55 0.56
N GLN A 19 12.58 1.64 1.49
CA GLN A 19 12.85 1.75 2.92
C GLN A 19 12.06 0.69 3.69
N PRO A 20 12.55 0.25 4.86
CA PRO A 20 11.81 -0.66 5.72
C PRO A 20 10.44 -0.08 6.10
N ILE A 21 9.44 -0.94 6.26
CA ILE A 21 8.11 -0.52 6.72
C ILE A 21 8.18 -0.14 8.21
N GLU A 22 8.06 1.15 8.49
CA GLU A 22 7.98 1.66 9.87
C GLU A 22 6.54 1.79 10.37
N ILE A 23 5.55 1.68 9.48
CA ILE A 23 4.12 1.85 9.79
C ILE A 23 3.65 0.67 10.66
N PRO A 24 3.25 0.89 11.93
CA PRO A 24 2.93 -0.21 12.84
C PRO A 24 1.82 -1.14 12.32
N LEU A 25 0.81 -0.58 11.64
CA LEU A 25 -0.30 -1.34 11.06
C LEU A 25 0.11 -2.21 9.86
N CYS A 26 1.23 -1.90 9.20
CA CYS A 26 1.69 -2.61 8.01
C CYS A 26 2.91 -3.50 8.27
N LYS A 27 3.32 -3.71 9.53
CA LYS A 27 4.44 -4.60 9.86
C LYS A 27 4.15 -6.09 9.67
N GLU A 28 2.87 -6.48 9.65
CA GLU A 28 2.46 -7.88 9.53
C GLU A 28 2.07 -8.31 8.10
N VAL A 29 2.34 -7.45 7.10
CA VAL A 29 2.11 -7.77 5.69
C VAL A 29 3.26 -8.64 5.16
N PRO A 30 3.08 -9.37 4.04
CA PRO A 30 4.06 -10.35 3.56
C PRO A 30 5.30 -9.73 2.87
N TYR A 31 5.57 -8.44 3.09
CA TYR A 31 6.72 -7.71 2.54
C TYR A 31 7.27 -6.71 3.55
N ASN A 32 8.57 -6.45 3.48
CA ASN A 32 9.29 -5.65 4.50
C ASN A 32 9.68 -4.25 4.03
N PHE A 33 9.61 -3.98 2.73
CA PHE A 33 10.08 -2.74 2.12
C PHE A 33 8.98 -2.04 1.32
N THR A 34 8.94 -0.71 1.45
CA THR A 34 8.01 0.17 0.72
C THR A 34 8.77 1.33 0.08
N TYR A 35 8.17 1.94 -0.93
CA TYR A 35 8.68 3.22 -1.47
C TYR A 35 8.39 4.36 -0.48
N PHE A 36 9.37 5.24 -0.30
CA PHE A 36 9.27 6.46 0.51
C PHE A 36 9.87 7.67 -0.23
N PRO A 37 9.35 8.90 -0.07
CA PRO A 37 8.22 9.31 0.78
C PRO A 37 6.88 8.79 0.25
N ASN A 38 6.02 8.27 1.13
CA ASN A 38 4.66 7.96 0.74
C ASN A 38 3.83 9.26 0.75
N PRO A 39 3.32 9.73 -0.40
CA PRO A 39 2.54 10.96 -0.46
C PRO A 39 1.18 10.85 0.25
N TYR A 40 0.70 9.64 0.55
CA TYR A 40 -0.60 9.40 1.18
C TYR A 40 -0.54 9.22 2.71
N LEU A 41 0.65 9.21 3.32
CA LEU A 41 0.85 9.09 4.77
C LEU A 41 0.95 10.47 5.44
N GLN A 42 0.03 11.38 5.12
CA GLN A 42 -0.24 12.45 6.07
C GLN A 42 -0.81 11.81 7.34
N GLN A 43 -0.06 12.01 8.43
CA GLN A 43 0.02 11.23 9.67
C GLN A 43 -1.29 10.93 10.42
N ASP A 44 -2.43 11.45 9.95
CA ASP A 44 -3.73 11.38 10.64
C ASP A 44 -4.82 10.63 9.86
N GLN A 45 -4.59 10.29 8.59
CA GLN A 45 -5.56 9.54 7.77
C GLN A 45 -5.34 8.02 7.83
N GLN A 46 -4.97 7.50 9.01
CA GLN A 46 -4.98 6.05 9.26
C GLN A 46 -6.41 5.56 9.09
N SER A 47 -6.71 5.11 7.87
CA SER A 47 -8.06 4.88 7.38
C SER A 47 -8.87 4.09 8.41
N PRO A 48 -10.00 4.62 8.91
CA PRO A 48 -10.88 3.90 9.83
C PRO A 48 -11.30 2.51 9.31
N LEU A 49 -11.14 2.27 7.99
CA LEU A 49 -11.28 0.97 7.34
C LEU A 49 -10.44 -0.16 7.93
N ILE A 50 -9.21 0.05 8.43
CA ILE A 50 -8.44 -1.06 9.04
C ILE A 50 -9.08 -1.49 10.37
N LYS A 51 -9.66 -0.54 11.12
CA LYS A 51 -10.18 -0.78 12.47
C LYS A 51 -11.47 -1.60 12.49
N THR A 52 -12.24 -1.59 11.41
CA THR A 52 -13.52 -2.31 11.34
C THR A 52 -13.35 -3.83 11.17
N LYS A 53 -12.16 -4.32 10.78
CA LYS A 53 -11.82 -5.75 10.62
C LYS A 53 -12.88 -6.57 9.87
N CYS A 54 -13.59 -5.96 8.91
CA CYS A 54 -14.66 -6.62 8.17
C CYS A 54 -14.16 -7.79 7.29
N ASN A 55 -12.89 -7.75 6.87
CA ASN A 55 -12.29 -8.78 6.03
C ASN A 55 -10.86 -9.09 6.51
N ARG A 56 -10.44 -10.36 6.41
CA ARG A 56 -9.08 -10.81 6.75
C ARG A 56 -8.01 -10.14 5.88
N ASN A 57 -8.34 -9.77 4.65
CA ASN A 57 -7.43 -9.15 3.68
C ASN A 57 -7.42 -7.62 3.75
N ILE A 58 -8.16 -7.00 4.68
CA ILE A 58 -8.28 -5.53 4.73
C ILE A 58 -6.98 -4.83 5.08
N GLN A 59 -6.21 -5.39 6.00
CA GLN A 59 -4.90 -4.87 6.37
C GLN A 59 -3.94 -4.92 5.19
N PHE A 60 -3.85 -6.08 4.53
CA PHE A 60 -3.03 -6.25 3.33
C PHE A 60 -3.41 -5.26 2.23
N PHE A 61 -4.71 -5.12 1.95
CA PHE A 61 -5.19 -4.21 0.91
C PHE A 61 -4.86 -2.76 1.21
N VAL A 62 -5.16 -2.28 2.41
CA VAL A 62 -4.86 -0.89 2.80
C VAL A 62 -3.35 -0.64 2.75
N CYS A 63 -2.53 -1.54 3.31
CA CYS A 63 -1.08 -1.40 3.24
C CYS A 63 -0.54 -1.47 1.80
N SER A 64 -1.14 -2.25 0.91
CA SER A 64 -0.73 -2.28 -0.50
C SER A 64 -0.99 -0.98 -1.26
N VAL A 65 -1.88 -0.13 -0.75
CA VAL A 65 -2.22 1.19 -1.33
C VAL A 65 -1.38 2.29 -0.69
N PHE A 66 -1.27 2.30 0.64
CA PHE A 66 -0.57 3.34 1.40
C PHE A 66 0.90 3.03 1.68
N ALA A 67 1.35 1.80 1.48
CA ALA A 67 2.73 1.38 1.70
C ALA A 67 3.08 0.29 0.68
N PRO A 68 3.01 0.58 -0.64
CA PRO A 68 3.12 -0.42 -1.67
C PRO A 68 4.49 -1.11 -1.64
N MET A 69 4.54 -2.37 -2.06
CA MET A 69 5.79 -3.13 -2.00
C MET A 69 6.85 -2.56 -2.92
N CYS A 70 8.10 -2.64 -2.46
CA CYS A 70 9.30 -2.20 -3.16
C CYS A 70 10.21 -3.39 -3.48
N PRO A 71 10.09 -4.00 -4.67
CA PRO A 71 11.01 -5.06 -5.08
C PRO A 71 12.39 -4.47 -5.38
N GLU A 72 13.43 -5.15 -4.90
CA GLU A 72 14.80 -4.75 -5.19
C GLU A 72 15.06 -4.82 -6.70
N GLY A 73 15.61 -3.74 -7.27
CA GLY A 73 15.89 -3.65 -8.71
C GLY A 73 14.69 -3.30 -9.59
N MET A 74 13.48 -3.10 -9.03
CA MET A 74 12.34 -2.62 -9.79
C MET A 74 12.20 -1.09 -9.66
N PRO A 75 11.92 -0.36 -10.76
CA PRO A 75 11.72 1.09 -10.70
C PRO A 75 10.32 1.50 -10.21
N GLN A 76 9.44 0.53 -9.94
CA GLN A 76 8.01 0.77 -9.72
C GLN A 76 7.49 0.08 -8.47
N ALA A 77 6.63 0.82 -7.75
CA ALA A 77 5.84 0.31 -6.64
C ALA A 77 4.81 -0.69 -7.13
N VAL A 78 4.63 -1.78 -6.39
CA VAL A 78 3.62 -2.78 -6.71
C VAL A 78 2.53 -2.76 -5.64
N THR A 79 1.28 -2.69 -6.10
CA THR A 79 0.07 -2.69 -5.26
C THR A 79 -0.69 -4.01 -5.41
N SER A 80 -1.77 -4.19 -4.65
CA SER A 80 -2.57 -5.42 -4.69
C SER A 80 -3.32 -5.59 -6.02
N CYS A 81 -3.56 -6.84 -6.39
CA CYS A 81 -4.36 -7.16 -7.56
C CYS A 81 -5.80 -6.70 -7.40
N ARG A 82 -6.47 -6.40 -8.53
CA ARG A 82 -7.90 -6.04 -8.57
C ARG A 82 -8.78 -7.06 -7.85
N SER A 83 -8.48 -8.35 -7.99
CA SER A 83 -9.20 -9.44 -7.33
C SER A 83 -9.20 -9.31 -5.81
N VAL A 84 -8.07 -8.88 -5.21
CA VAL A 84 -7.98 -8.63 -3.77
C VAL A 84 -8.86 -7.45 -3.41
N CYS A 85 -8.79 -6.35 -4.16
CA CYS A 85 -9.61 -5.17 -3.90
C CYS A 85 -11.11 -5.47 -3.83
N GLU A 86 -11.62 -6.25 -4.78
CA GLU A 86 -13.04 -6.63 -4.81
C GLU A 86 -13.43 -7.55 -3.65
N GLN A 87 -12.50 -8.33 -3.08
CA GLN A 87 -12.78 -9.13 -1.88
C GLN A 87 -12.99 -8.27 -0.64
N VAL A 88 -12.37 -7.10 -0.58
CA VAL A 88 -12.37 -6.23 0.61
C VAL A 88 -13.44 -5.12 0.56
N ARG A 89 -14.25 -5.11 -0.49
CA ARG A 89 -15.28 -4.10 -0.73
C ARG A 89 -16.41 -4.12 0.31
#